data_AF-A0A6V9DLB9-F1
#
_entry.id   AF-A0A6V9DLB9-F1
#
_cell.length_a   1.000
_cell.length_b   1.000
_cell.length_c   1.000
_cell.angle_alpha   90.00
_cell.angle_beta   90.00
_cell.angle_gamma   90.00
#
_symmetry.space_group_name_H-M   'P 1'
#
loop_
_entity.id
_entity.type
_entity.pdbx_description
1 polymer ?
#
loop_
_entity_poly.entity_id
_entity_poly.type
_entity_poly.pdbx_seq_one_letter_code
_entity_poly.pdbx_strand_id
1 'polypeptide(L)'
;MLSLAFGVNDIYEYEGKEYKLDLAFDNVLRVIDLTEDNSLSDVFRANLAIDVLFADDMPWPRSNEEDEYANIEEKSLVLIDIFTNYIVKENDDGLLYDIDGNKMPSATNNEDAEEIASYSLTQDADYIYASFLQDYNIDLLDSRGKMHWYKFRALLESLRDDTTIKTIIGIRQAELPSGKGTEKERNELIKLKNRYKLKD
;
A
#
# COMPACT_ATOMS: atom_id res chain seq x y z
N MET A 1 14.86 1.37 0.78
CA MET A 1 14.65 1.86 -0.62
C MET A 1 15.24 0.89 -1.64
N LEU A 2 14.68 0.80 -2.85
CA LEU A 2 15.26 0.02 -3.97
C LEU A 2 16.55 0.67 -4.50
N SER A 3 17.64 -0.07 -4.47
CA SER A 3 18.93 0.32 -5.05
C SER A 3 19.31 -0.63 -6.18
N LEU A 4 19.65 -0.09 -7.35
CA LEU A 4 20.16 -0.92 -8.45
C LEU A 4 21.58 -1.46 -8.17
N ALA A 5 22.35 -0.77 -7.34
CA ALA A 5 23.72 -1.17 -6.99
C ALA A 5 23.75 -2.15 -5.81
N PHE A 6 22.87 -1.96 -4.83
CA PHE A 6 22.91 -2.69 -3.55
C PHE A 6 21.68 -3.57 -3.30
N GLY A 7 20.70 -3.56 -4.20
CA GLY A 7 19.46 -4.31 -4.03
C GLY A 7 18.50 -3.64 -3.05
N VAL A 8 17.85 -4.46 -2.22
CA VAL A 8 16.95 -4.03 -1.15
C VAL A 8 17.56 -4.44 0.19
N ASN A 9 17.39 -3.60 1.21
CA ASN A 9 17.83 -3.93 2.57
C ASN A 9 16.61 -4.32 3.40
N ASP A 10 16.52 -5.62 3.67
CA ASP A 10 15.43 -6.23 4.43
C ASP A 10 15.95 -6.78 5.77
N ILE A 11 17.10 -6.29 6.23
CA ILE A 11 17.67 -6.67 7.52
C ILE A 11 17.24 -5.64 8.56
N TYR A 12 16.47 -6.12 9.53
CA TYR A 12 16.01 -5.37 10.70
C TYR A 12 16.91 -5.67 11.89
N GLU A 13 17.47 -4.64 12.52
CA GLU A 13 18.27 -4.79 13.73
C GLU A 13 17.42 -4.54 14.98
N TYR A 14 17.38 -5.53 15.89
CA TYR A 14 16.72 -5.43 17.18
C TYR A 14 17.64 -5.96 18.27
N GLU A 15 17.92 -5.13 19.29
CA GLU A 15 18.82 -5.46 20.41
C GLU A 15 20.19 -6.01 19.97
N GLY A 16 20.76 -5.48 18.88
CA GLY A 16 22.05 -5.90 18.34
C GLY A 16 22.04 -7.25 17.62
N LYS A 17 20.85 -7.79 17.31
CA LYS A 17 20.66 -8.96 16.44
C LYS A 17 19.96 -8.57 15.15
N GLU A 18 20.37 -9.19 14.06
CA GLU A 18 19.81 -8.99 12.73
C GLU A 18 18.73 -10.03 12.44
N TYR A 19 17.60 -9.57 11.92
CA TYR A 19 16.45 -10.37 11.51
C TYR A 19 16.08 -10.03 10.08
N LYS A 20 15.66 -11.02 9.30
CA LYS A 20 15.26 -10.81 7.92
C LYS A 20 13.76 -10.55 7.84
N LEU A 21 13.38 -9.46 7.19
CA LEU A 21 12.00 -9.14 6.86
C LEU A 21 11.56 -9.84 5.57
N ASP A 22 10.28 -10.23 5.49
CA ASP A 22 9.62 -10.69 4.28
C ASP A 22 8.68 -9.60 3.73
N LEU A 23 9.30 -8.67 3.00
CA LEU A 23 8.61 -7.53 2.38
C LEU A 23 8.16 -7.85 0.95
N ALA A 24 7.77 -9.10 0.67
CA ALA A 24 7.00 -9.40 -0.53
C ALA A 24 5.74 -8.53 -0.58
N PHE A 25 5.37 -8.04 -1.77
CA PHE A 25 4.29 -7.06 -1.90
C PHE A 25 2.97 -7.56 -1.30
N ASP A 26 2.66 -8.85 -1.43
CA ASP A 26 1.44 -9.44 -0.91
C ASP A 26 1.44 -9.65 0.61
N ASN A 27 2.61 -9.74 1.25
CA ASN A 27 2.71 -9.69 2.71
C ASN A 27 2.47 -8.28 3.23
N VAL A 28 3.07 -7.27 2.59
CA VAL A 28 2.83 -5.86 2.93
C VAL A 28 1.35 -5.51 2.76
N LEU A 29 0.74 -5.86 1.61
CA LEU A 29 -0.70 -5.66 1.39
C LEU A 29 -1.54 -6.35 2.46
N ARG A 30 -1.22 -7.61 2.82
CA ARG A 30 -1.95 -8.33 3.87
C ARG A 30 -1.88 -7.60 5.21
N VAL A 31 -0.71 -7.06 5.58
CA VAL A 31 -0.61 -6.31 6.83
C VAL A 31 -1.43 -5.04 6.77
N ILE A 32 -1.48 -4.34 5.64
CA ILE A 32 -2.31 -3.15 5.54
C ILE A 32 -3.79 -3.52 5.58
N ASP A 33 -4.23 -4.57 4.89
CA ASP A 33 -5.61 -5.07 4.97
C ASP A 33 -6.00 -5.43 6.43
N LEU A 34 -5.08 -5.99 7.21
CA LEU A 34 -5.33 -6.28 8.62
C LEU A 34 -5.64 -5.01 9.41
N THR A 35 -4.98 -3.88 9.12
CA THR A 35 -5.22 -2.63 9.86
C THR A 35 -6.65 -2.11 9.74
N GLU A 36 -7.35 -2.45 8.65
CA GLU A 36 -8.75 -2.07 8.43
C GLU A 36 -9.75 -3.10 8.96
N ASP A 37 -9.31 -4.32 9.28
CA ASP A 37 -10.17 -5.38 9.77
C ASP A 37 -10.58 -5.15 11.23
N ASN A 38 -11.65 -4.39 11.41
CA ASN A 38 -12.24 -4.08 12.72
C ASN A 38 -12.92 -5.29 13.39
N SER A 39 -12.93 -6.47 12.76
CA SER A 39 -13.41 -7.70 13.39
C SER A 39 -12.37 -8.32 14.33
N LEU A 40 -11.10 -7.93 14.19
CA LEU A 40 -9.97 -8.41 14.98
C LEU A 40 -9.56 -7.37 16.05
N SER A 41 -9.02 -7.84 17.17
CA SER A 41 -8.47 -6.95 18.19
C SER A 41 -7.18 -6.29 17.69
N ASP A 42 -6.86 -5.08 18.16
CA ASP A 42 -5.60 -4.40 17.83
C ASP A 42 -4.37 -5.26 18.15
N VAL A 43 -4.45 -6.00 19.27
CA VAL A 43 -3.40 -6.90 19.73
C VAL A 43 -3.21 -8.06 18.77
N PHE A 44 -4.31 -8.68 18.33
CA PHE A 44 -4.28 -9.78 17.37
C PHE A 44 -3.70 -9.32 16.03
N ARG A 45 -4.14 -8.15 15.56
CA ARG A 45 -3.65 -7.54 14.31
C ARG A 45 -2.15 -7.27 14.37
N ALA A 46 -1.66 -6.70 15.46
CA ALA A 46 -0.25 -6.42 15.66
C ALA A 46 0.60 -7.72 15.69
N ASN A 47 0.13 -8.75 16.41
CA ASN A 47 0.80 -10.06 16.42
C ASN A 47 0.87 -10.68 15.02
N LEU A 48 -0.24 -10.68 14.28
CA LEU A 48 -0.28 -11.25 12.93
C LEU A 48 0.58 -10.45 11.96
N ALA A 49 0.62 -9.11 12.09
CA ALA A 49 1.49 -8.26 11.29
C ALA A 49 2.98 -8.61 11.48
N ILE A 50 3.41 -8.80 12.72
CA ILE A 50 4.77 -9.25 13.04
C ILE A 50 5.04 -10.64 12.46
N ASP A 51 4.12 -11.59 12.65
CA ASP A 51 4.26 -12.95 12.11
C ASP A 51 4.36 -12.98 10.57
N VAL A 52 3.77 -11.99 9.88
CA VAL A 52 3.80 -11.86 8.42
C VAL A 52 5.06 -11.15 7.92
N LEU A 53 5.55 -10.12 8.63
CA LEU A 53 6.66 -9.28 8.14
C LEU A 53 8.04 -9.83 8.46
N PHE A 54 8.17 -10.78 9.40
CA PHE A 54 9.42 -11.49 9.66
C PHE A 54 9.47 -12.81 8.88
N ALA A 55 10.61 -13.09 8.24
CA ALA A 55 10.78 -14.24 7.36
C ALA A 55 10.98 -15.56 8.16
N ASP A 56 12.23 -15.87 8.50
CA ASP A 56 12.62 -17.17 9.06
C ASP A 56 12.65 -17.16 10.60
N ASP A 57 13.00 -16.01 11.19
CA ASP A 57 13.14 -15.84 12.65
C ASP A 57 12.73 -14.42 13.05
N MET A 58 12.40 -14.22 14.33
CA MET A 58 11.97 -12.92 14.87
C MET A 58 12.43 -12.73 16.33
N PRO A 59 12.42 -11.49 16.86
CA PRO A 59 12.92 -11.23 18.22
C PRO A 59 12.17 -11.95 19.34
N TRP A 60 10.90 -12.28 19.10
CA TRP A 60 10.01 -12.91 20.07
C TRP A 60 9.62 -14.32 19.59
N PRO A 61 9.19 -15.24 20.48
CA PRO A 61 8.50 -16.42 20.00
C PRO A 61 7.28 -16.03 19.17
N ARG A 62 6.96 -16.83 18.14
CA ARG A 62 5.69 -16.68 17.41
C ARG A 62 4.54 -16.63 18.40
N SER A 63 3.54 -15.80 18.07
CA SER A 63 2.35 -15.67 18.89
C SER A 63 1.77 -17.07 19.20
N ASN A 64 1.49 -17.33 20.47
CA ASN A 64 0.80 -18.54 20.90
C ASN A 64 -0.50 -18.13 21.59
N GLU A 65 -1.52 -19.00 21.55
CA GLU A 65 -2.85 -18.70 22.11
C GLU A 65 -2.83 -18.51 23.64
N GLU A 66 -1.71 -18.79 24.31
CA GLU A 66 -1.59 -18.76 25.77
C GLU A 66 -1.40 -17.34 26.33
N ASP A 67 -0.69 -16.44 25.62
CA ASP A 67 -0.52 -15.04 26.02
C ASP A 67 -0.40 -14.11 24.79
N GLU A 68 -1.55 -13.68 24.29
CA GLU A 68 -1.65 -12.76 23.15
C GLU A 68 -1.00 -11.39 23.41
N TYR A 69 -0.86 -10.98 24.68
CA TYR A 69 -0.33 -9.68 25.08
C TYR A 69 1.19 -9.67 25.26
N ALA A 70 1.85 -10.83 25.12
CA ALA A 70 3.28 -10.95 25.28
C ALA A 70 4.06 -10.02 24.32
N ASN A 71 4.85 -9.12 24.91
CA ASN A 71 5.70 -8.13 24.24
C ASN A 71 4.93 -7.18 23.30
N ILE A 72 3.63 -6.95 23.55
CA ILE A 72 2.78 -6.20 22.63
C ILE A 72 3.24 -4.75 22.41
N GLU A 73 3.74 -4.09 23.46
CA GLU A 73 4.27 -2.72 23.38
C GLU A 73 5.49 -2.66 22.45
N GLU A 74 6.44 -3.59 22.62
CA GLU A 74 7.64 -3.69 21.78
C GLU A 74 7.28 -4.03 20.33
N LYS A 75 6.41 -5.02 20.13
CA LYS A 75 5.89 -5.41 18.81
C LYS A 75 5.25 -4.24 18.08
N SER A 76 4.48 -3.42 18.80
CA SER A 76 3.83 -2.23 18.22
C SER A 76 4.87 -1.18 17.79
N LEU A 77 5.90 -0.94 18.61
CA LEU A 77 6.98 -0.02 18.26
C LEU A 77 7.80 -0.51 17.05
N VAL A 78 8.14 -1.80 17.02
CA VAL A 78 8.85 -2.41 15.89
C VAL A 78 8.01 -2.36 14.62
N LEU A 79 6.70 -2.60 14.71
CA LEU A 79 5.81 -2.50 13.57
C LEU A 79 5.82 -1.08 12.99
N ILE A 80 5.68 -0.06 13.84
CA ILE A 80 5.77 1.36 13.43
C ILE A 80 7.11 1.65 12.75
N ASP A 81 8.21 1.14 13.31
CA ASP A 81 9.55 1.35 12.75
C ASP A 81 9.73 0.66 11.39
N ILE A 82 9.28 -0.59 11.24
CA ILE A 82 9.28 -1.32 9.97
C ILE A 82 8.49 -0.53 8.92
N PHE A 83 7.29 -0.07 9.29
CA PHE A 83 6.47 0.72 8.38
C PHE A 83 7.18 2.01 7.96
N THR A 84 7.76 2.74 8.91
CA THR A 84 8.40 4.03 8.67
C THR A 84 9.67 3.90 7.82
N ASN A 85 10.52 2.92 8.10
CA ASN A 85 11.87 2.84 7.55
C ASN A 85 12.00 1.86 6.37
N TYR A 86 11.15 0.84 6.28
CA TYR A 86 11.26 -0.25 5.31
C TYR A 86 10.09 -0.32 4.31
N ILE A 87 8.92 0.21 4.66
CA ILE A 87 7.75 0.21 3.77
C ILE A 87 7.52 1.61 3.18
N VAL A 88 7.59 2.63 4.03
CA VAL A 88 7.49 4.06 3.70
C VAL A 88 8.87 4.61 3.34
N LYS A 89 8.91 5.65 2.50
CA LYS A 89 10.15 6.24 1.97
C LYS A 89 10.38 7.62 2.60
N GLU A 90 11.52 7.83 3.26
CA GLU A 90 11.85 9.06 4.02
C GLU A 90 11.99 10.37 3.19
N ASN A 91 12.04 10.32 1.86
CA ASN A 91 12.24 11.52 1.01
C ASN A 91 11.27 11.57 -0.18
N ASP A 92 10.03 11.13 0.01
CA ASP A 92 8.98 11.39 -0.96
C ASP A 92 8.35 12.77 -0.71
N ASP A 93 8.77 13.75 -1.49
CA ASP A 93 7.85 14.80 -1.99
C ASP A 93 6.70 14.13 -2.82
N GLY A 94 6.85 12.84 -3.15
CA GLY A 94 5.88 11.95 -3.77
C GLY A 94 4.91 11.31 -2.78
N LEU A 95 3.93 12.08 -2.34
CA LEU A 95 2.57 11.67 -1.97
C LEU A 95 2.44 10.18 -1.52
N LEU A 96 2.63 9.93 -0.23
CA LEU A 96 2.27 8.64 0.38
C LEU A 96 0.76 8.48 0.30
N TYR A 97 0.27 7.37 -0.22
CA TYR A 97 -1.16 7.09 -0.23
C TYR A 97 -1.45 5.86 0.64
N ASP A 98 -2.45 5.92 1.52
CA ASP A 98 -2.98 4.76 2.23
C ASP A 98 -3.63 3.77 1.23
N ILE A 99 -4.21 2.67 1.72
CA ILE A 99 -4.82 1.67 0.83
C ILE A 99 -6.13 2.11 0.20
N ASP A 100 -6.74 3.18 0.72
CA ASP A 100 -7.82 3.87 0.05
C ASP A 100 -7.32 4.80 -1.03
N GLY A 101 -6.08 5.26 -0.91
CA GLY A 101 -5.42 6.17 -1.84
C GLY A 101 -5.33 7.59 -1.33
N ASN A 102 -5.60 7.86 -0.05
CA ASN A 102 -5.51 9.18 0.60
C ASN A 102 -4.10 9.47 1.04
N LYS A 103 -3.70 10.76 1.08
CA LYS A 103 -2.35 11.08 1.52
C LYS A 103 -2.12 10.65 2.95
N MET A 104 -1.15 9.76 3.20
CA MET A 104 -0.73 9.49 4.57
C MET A 104 -0.14 10.77 5.18
N PRO A 105 -0.38 11.03 6.48
CA PRO A 105 0.16 12.20 7.15
C PRO A 105 1.68 12.25 7.03
N SER A 106 2.19 13.23 6.29
CA SER A 106 3.58 13.66 6.37
C SER A 106 3.69 14.65 7.51
N ALA A 107 4.79 14.60 8.27
CA ALA A 107 5.10 15.56 9.34
C ALA A 107 5.25 17.03 8.87
N THR A 108 4.91 17.35 7.61
CA THR A 108 5.14 18.68 7.01
C THR A 108 4.02 19.27 6.14
N ASN A 109 2.80 18.72 6.03
CA ASN A 109 1.79 19.32 5.13
C ASN A 109 0.46 19.73 5.78
N ASN A 110 -0.02 20.89 5.32
CA ASN A 110 -1.18 21.67 5.77
C ASN A 110 -2.52 20.90 5.70
N GLU A 111 -3.37 21.13 6.69
CA GLU A 111 -4.57 20.36 7.05
C GLU A 111 -5.83 20.63 6.19
N ASP A 112 -5.76 21.40 5.09
CA ASP A 112 -6.94 22.06 4.50
C ASP A 112 -7.40 21.57 3.11
N ALA A 113 -6.95 20.39 2.63
CA ALA A 113 -7.51 19.79 1.41
C ALA A 113 -7.87 18.32 1.64
N GLU A 114 -9.17 17.99 1.58
CA GLU A 114 -9.64 16.61 1.38
C GLU A 114 -9.15 16.13 0.02
N GLU A 115 -7.97 15.53 -0.01
CA GLU A 115 -7.41 14.99 -1.23
C GLU A 115 -8.08 13.66 -1.51
N ILE A 116 -9.01 13.69 -2.47
CA ILE A 116 -9.72 12.51 -2.95
C ILE A 116 -8.70 11.45 -3.33
N ALA A 117 -8.81 10.29 -2.70
CA ALA A 117 -7.96 9.18 -3.03
C ALA A 117 -7.97 8.83 -4.52
N SER A 118 -6.77 8.71 -5.11
CA SER A 118 -6.64 8.51 -6.55
C SER A 118 -6.91 7.06 -6.97
N TYR A 119 -6.54 6.09 -6.13
CA TYR A 119 -6.80 4.66 -6.31
C TYR A 119 -6.74 3.91 -4.98
N SER A 120 -7.46 2.79 -4.88
CA SER A 120 -7.36 1.87 -3.74
C SER A 120 -6.68 0.57 -4.16
N LEU A 121 -5.68 0.13 -3.41
CA LEU A 121 -4.98 -1.14 -3.70
C LEU A 121 -5.92 -2.35 -3.59
N THR A 122 -6.96 -2.23 -2.75
CA THR A 122 -7.94 -3.29 -2.51
C THR A 122 -9.11 -3.20 -3.47
N GLN A 123 -9.74 -2.02 -3.63
CA GLN A 123 -10.91 -1.89 -4.51
C GLN A 123 -10.55 -1.89 -6.00
N ASP A 124 -9.35 -1.45 -6.37
CA ASP A 124 -8.86 -1.45 -7.75
C ASP A 124 -7.95 -2.64 -8.08
N ALA A 125 -7.89 -3.66 -7.23
CA ALA A 125 -7.01 -4.82 -7.39
C ALA A 125 -7.11 -5.45 -8.79
N ASP A 126 -8.32 -5.62 -9.33
CA ASP A 126 -8.55 -6.18 -10.68
C ASP A 126 -7.94 -5.29 -11.79
N TYR A 127 -8.05 -3.97 -11.65
CA TYR A 127 -7.51 -3.02 -12.62
C TYR A 127 -5.99 -2.91 -12.52
N ILE A 128 -5.45 -2.95 -11.31
CA ILE A 128 -4.01 -3.01 -11.05
C ILE A 128 -3.44 -4.28 -11.66
N TYR A 129 -4.04 -5.44 -11.37
CA TYR A 129 -3.67 -6.72 -11.94
C TYR A 129 -3.67 -6.69 -13.49
N ALA A 130 -4.77 -6.24 -14.09
CA ALA A 130 -4.88 -6.14 -15.55
C ALA A 130 -3.83 -5.19 -16.14
N SER A 131 -3.51 -4.09 -15.43
CA SER A 131 -2.53 -3.09 -15.88
C SER A 131 -1.10 -3.63 -15.81
N PHE A 132 -0.73 -4.39 -14.77
CA PHE A 132 0.57 -5.06 -14.69
C PHE A 132 0.75 -6.10 -15.81
N LEU A 133 -0.29 -6.87 -16.11
CA LEU A 133 -0.27 -7.82 -17.21
C LEU A 133 -0.18 -7.12 -18.57
N GLN A 134 -0.92 -6.03 -18.77
CA GLN A 134 -0.90 -5.23 -20.00
C GLN A 134 0.45 -4.55 -20.26
N ASP A 135 1.05 -3.95 -19.23
CA ASP A 135 2.22 -3.08 -19.38
C ASP A 135 3.53 -3.88 -19.36
N TYR A 136 3.64 -4.79 -18.39
CA TYR A 136 4.88 -5.50 -18.10
C TYR A 136 4.82 -7.00 -18.42
N ASN A 137 3.63 -7.53 -18.79
CA ASN A 137 3.40 -8.97 -18.91
C ASN A 137 3.77 -9.72 -17.62
N ILE A 138 3.46 -9.12 -16.47
CA ILE A 138 3.67 -9.68 -15.14
C ILE A 138 2.33 -10.15 -14.59
N ASP A 139 2.25 -11.44 -14.27
CA ASP A 139 1.17 -11.97 -13.43
C ASP A 139 1.51 -11.73 -11.95
N LEU A 140 0.73 -10.87 -11.30
CA LEU A 140 0.95 -10.54 -9.89
C LEU A 140 0.67 -11.72 -8.95
N LEU A 141 -0.26 -12.61 -9.31
CA LEU A 141 -0.58 -13.79 -8.49
C LEU A 141 0.57 -14.79 -8.51
N ASP A 142 1.23 -14.97 -9.66
CA ASP A 142 2.44 -15.79 -9.77
C ASP A 142 3.65 -15.16 -9.07
N SER A 143 3.62 -13.84 -8.86
CA SER A 143 4.69 -13.05 -8.24
C SER A 143 4.59 -12.97 -6.71
N ARG A 144 3.53 -13.51 -6.11
CA ARG A 144 3.34 -13.56 -4.65
C ARG A 144 4.47 -14.30 -3.93
N GLY A 145 4.90 -13.76 -2.80
CA GLY A 145 6.05 -14.23 -2.03
C GLY A 145 7.41 -14.09 -2.75
N LYS A 146 7.46 -13.40 -3.89
CA LYS A 146 8.69 -13.25 -4.71
C LYS A 146 9.00 -11.80 -5.02
N MET A 147 8.00 -11.01 -5.39
CA MET A 147 8.18 -9.61 -5.76
C MET A 147 8.25 -8.74 -4.51
N HIS A 148 9.42 -8.16 -4.26
CA HIS A 148 9.63 -7.20 -3.18
C HIS A 148 8.74 -5.95 -3.33
N TRP A 149 8.23 -5.41 -2.22
CA TRP A 149 7.36 -4.25 -2.12
C TRP A 149 7.83 -3.05 -2.95
N TYR A 150 9.09 -2.63 -2.80
CA TYR A 150 9.63 -1.52 -3.58
C TYR A 150 9.64 -1.75 -5.10
N LYS A 151 9.78 -3.01 -5.57
CA LYS A 151 9.70 -3.30 -7.00
C LYS A 151 8.25 -3.18 -7.48
N PHE A 152 7.30 -3.71 -6.72
CA PHE A 152 5.88 -3.56 -6.98
C PHE A 152 5.48 -2.08 -7.07
N ARG A 153 5.85 -1.28 -6.06
CA ARG A 153 5.63 0.18 -6.04
C ARG A 153 6.21 0.88 -7.26
N ALA A 154 7.49 0.64 -7.56
CA ALA A 154 8.15 1.27 -8.71
C ALA A 154 7.44 0.95 -10.04
N LEU A 155 6.96 -0.28 -10.21
CA LEU A 155 6.19 -0.70 -11.39
C LEU A 155 4.80 -0.04 -11.43
N LEU A 156 4.08 -0.02 -10.31
CA LEU A 156 2.75 0.59 -10.19
C LEU A 156 2.78 2.09 -10.50
N GLU A 157 3.74 2.81 -9.93
CA GLU A 157 3.91 4.25 -10.12
C GLU A 157 4.25 4.58 -11.59
N SER A 158 5.03 3.70 -12.24
CA SER A 158 5.54 3.87 -13.61
C SER A 158 4.66 3.29 -14.71
N LEU A 159 3.45 2.83 -14.40
CA LEU A 159 2.52 2.31 -15.42
C LEU A 159 2.26 3.35 -16.51
N ARG A 160 2.15 2.90 -17.77
CA ARG A 160 1.76 3.76 -18.90
C ARG A 160 0.37 4.35 -18.71
N ASP A 161 0.17 5.57 -19.21
CA ASP A 161 -1.10 6.30 -19.09
C ASP A 161 -2.30 5.59 -19.75
N ASP A 162 -2.03 4.73 -20.74
CA ASP A 162 -3.04 3.93 -21.46
C ASP A 162 -3.47 2.64 -20.72
N THR A 163 -2.93 2.41 -19.52
CA THR A 163 -3.35 1.30 -18.67
C THR A 163 -4.70 1.58 -18.03
N THR A 164 -5.41 0.49 -17.71
CA THR A 164 -6.78 0.59 -17.17
C THR A 164 -6.80 1.36 -15.85
N ILE A 165 -5.85 1.11 -14.95
CA ILE A 165 -5.79 1.82 -13.67
C ILE A 165 -5.44 3.31 -13.83
N LYS A 166 -4.49 3.66 -14.72
CA LYS A 166 -4.16 5.08 -14.99
C LYS A 166 -5.35 5.83 -15.61
N THR A 167 -6.12 5.16 -16.48
CA THR A 167 -7.38 5.72 -17.01
C THR A 167 -8.39 5.98 -15.90
N ILE A 168 -8.57 5.05 -14.97
CA ILE A 168 -9.51 5.21 -13.84
C ILE A 168 -9.08 6.34 -12.90
N ILE A 169 -7.79 6.41 -12.55
CA ILE A 169 -7.20 7.52 -11.79
C ILE A 169 -7.50 8.86 -12.49
N GLY A 170 -7.25 8.93 -13.81
CA GLY A 170 -7.57 10.11 -14.61
C GLY A 170 -9.04 10.48 -14.56
N ILE A 171 -9.97 9.52 -14.63
CA ILE A 171 -11.41 9.75 -14.48
C ILE A 171 -11.75 10.32 -13.09
N ARG A 172 -11.18 9.77 -12.01
CA ARG A 172 -11.43 10.23 -10.64
C ARG A 172 -10.90 11.64 -10.40
N GLN A 173 -9.75 11.98 -10.96
CA GLN A 173 -9.10 13.29 -10.79
C GLN A 173 -9.62 14.36 -11.77
N ALA A 174 -10.20 13.98 -12.91
CA ALA A 174 -10.64 14.95 -13.91
C ALA A 174 -11.66 15.97 -13.36
N GLU A 175 -11.44 17.25 -13.63
CA GLU A 175 -12.44 18.29 -13.32
C GLU A 175 -13.67 18.16 -14.22
N LEU A 176 -14.84 18.54 -13.71
CA LEU A 176 -16.05 18.56 -14.52
C LEU A 176 -15.99 19.68 -15.56
N PRO A 177 -16.23 19.40 -16.86
CA PRO A 177 -16.29 20.44 -17.89
C PRO A 177 -17.26 21.57 -17.53
N SER A 178 -16.78 22.80 -17.59
CA SER A 178 -17.56 24.03 -17.36
C SER A 178 -17.83 24.77 -18.67
N GLY A 179 -18.82 25.67 -18.69
CA GLY A 179 -19.20 26.44 -19.89
C GLY A 179 -20.44 25.92 -20.63
N LYS A 180 -20.86 26.66 -21.66
CA LYS A 180 -22.03 26.34 -22.51
C LYS A 180 -21.65 25.28 -23.55
N GLY A 181 -22.51 24.28 -23.76
CA GLY A 181 -22.30 23.23 -24.77
C GLY A 181 -21.54 22.00 -24.26
N THR A 182 -21.08 22.03 -23.00
CA THR A 182 -20.35 20.91 -22.37
C THR A 182 -21.28 19.98 -21.58
N GLU A 183 -22.61 20.15 -21.68
CA GLU A 183 -23.58 19.36 -20.91
C GLU A 183 -23.45 17.86 -21.16
N LYS A 184 -23.19 17.46 -22.42
CA LYS A 184 -23.06 16.04 -22.78
C LYS A 184 -21.80 15.42 -22.17
N GLU A 185 -20.65 16.05 -22.37
CA GLU A 185 -19.35 15.61 -21.85
C GLU A 185 -19.35 15.55 -20.32
N ARG A 186 -19.93 16.58 -19.66
CA ARG A 186 -20.13 16.61 -18.22
C ARG A 186 -20.96 15.42 -17.73
N ASN A 187 -22.08 15.13 -18.39
CA ASN A 187 -22.93 14.00 -18.03
C ASN A 187 -22.25 12.64 -18.24
N GLU A 188 -21.43 12.50 -19.29
CA GLU A 188 -20.62 11.29 -19.53
C GLU A 188 -19.54 11.10 -18.45
N LEU A 189 -18.82 12.17 -18.11
CA LEU A 189 -17.80 12.13 -17.06
C LEU A 189 -18.41 11.83 -15.68
N ILE A 190 -19.58 12.39 -15.35
CA ILE A 190 -20.29 12.06 -14.10
C ILE A 190 -20.64 10.57 -14.05
N LYS A 191 -21.11 9.98 -15.16
CA LYS A 191 -21.40 8.53 -15.21
C LYS A 191 -20.15 7.69 -14.99
N LEU A 192 -19.02 8.09 -15.57
CA LEU A 192 -17.74 7.39 -15.39
C LEU A 192 -17.21 7.54 -13.96
N LYS A 193 -17.23 8.74 -13.39
CA LYS A 193 -16.87 8.98 -11.99
C LYS A 193 -17.72 8.16 -11.04
N ASN A 194 -19.04 8.10 -11.26
CA ASN A 194 -19.94 7.28 -10.45
C ASN A 194 -19.67 5.78 -10.60
N ARG A 195 -19.30 5.32 -11.80
CA ARG A 195 -18.96 3.91 -12.06
C ARG A 195 -17.71 3.48 -11.31
N TYR A 196 -16.69 4.34 -11.28
CA TYR A 196 -15.38 4.03 -10.71
C TYR A 196 -15.18 4.66 -9.32
N LYS A 197 -16.24 5.17 -8.68
CA LYS A 197 -16.12 5.73 -7.34
C LYS A 197 -15.65 4.65 -6.37
N LEU A 198 -14.67 4.98 -5.53
CA LEU A 198 -14.33 4.16 -4.37
C LEU A 198 -15.52 4.12 -3.40
N LYS A 199 -15.73 2.96 -2.80
CA LYS A 199 -16.72 2.75 -1.74
C LYS A 199 -16.11 3.16 -0.41
N ASP A 200 -16.96 3.68 0.46
CA ASP A 200 -16.65 3.96 1.87
C ASP A 200 -16.73 2.68 2.71
#